data_AF-A0A1V1NSH4-F1
#
_entry.id   AF-A0A1V1NSH4-F1
#
_cell.length_a   1.000
_cell.length_b   1.000
_cell.length_c   1.000
_cell.angle_alpha   90.00
_cell.angle_beta   90.00
_cell.angle_gamma   90.00
#
_symmetry.space_group_name_H-M   'P 1'
#
loop_
_entity.id
_entity.type
_entity.pdbx_description
1 polymer ?
#
loop_
_entity_poly.entity_id
_entity_poly.type
_entity_poly.pdbx_seq_one_letter_code
_entity_poly.pdbx_strand_id
1 'polypeptide(L)'
;MVKIGRNTPCPCGSGKKYKHCCEQKESAIKEQKLPPGKFHYESGSYGGADRGFMPSIMGYKVEGNALKEHLCLVNPDMIFEDEDTASSMAEKHLSAAKAIVDNGGSPQNFALSLRHEGYKGLSDFQVVSNGF
;
A
#
# COMPACT_ATOMS: atom_id res chain seq x y z
N MET A 1 0.27 -24.18 -5.51
CA MET A 1 -0.75 -23.19 -5.08
C MET A 1 -1.85 -23.94 -4.34
N VAL A 2 -1.95 -23.79 -3.01
CA VAL A 2 -2.92 -24.53 -2.19
C VAL A 2 -4.30 -23.90 -2.39
N LYS A 3 -5.21 -24.60 -3.10
CA LYS A 3 -6.61 -24.18 -3.19
C LYS A 3 -7.28 -24.45 -1.85
N ILE A 4 -7.50 -23.40 -1.05
CA ILE A 4 -8.30 -23.49 0.17
C ILE A 4 -9.73 -23.86 -0.21
N GLY A 5 -10.26 -24.93 0.40
CA GLY A 5 -11.62 -25.38 0.15
C GLY A 5 -12.63 -24.45 0.82
N ARG A 6 -13.70 -24.06 0.12
CA ARG A 6 -14.74 -23.15 0.63
C ARG A 6 -15.32 -23.54 2.00
N ASN A 7 -15.38 -24.84 2.29
CA ASN A 7 -15.92 -25.38 3.54
C ASN A 7 -14.86 -25.65 4.63
N THR A 8 -13.56 -25.46 4.36
CA THR A 8 -12.51 -25.69 5.35
C THR A 8 -12.50 -24.58 6.39
N PRO A 9 -12.01 -24.84 7.62
CA PRO A 9 -11.75 -23.79 8.59
C PRO A 9 -10.86 -22.70 7.97
N CYS A 10 -11.20 -21.44 8.25
CA CYS A 10 -10.53 -20.29 7.67
C CYS A 10 -9.13 -20.14 8.30
N PRO A 11 -8.07 -19.98 7.48
CA PRO A 11 -6.69 -19.92 7.99
C PRO A 11 -6.36 -18.65 8.78
N CYS A 12 -7.27 -17.67 8.83
CA CYS A 12 -7.11 -16.47 9.65
C CYS A 12 -7.41 -16.68 11.15
N GLY A 13 -7.70 -17.92 11.58
CA GLY A 13 -7.93 -18.25 12.99
C GLY A 13 -9.31 -17.88 13.52
N SER A 14 -10.27 -17.50 12.65
CA SER A 14 -11.61 -17.07 13.09
C SER A 14 -12.54 -18.19 13.58
N GLY A 15 -12.15 -19.46 13.42
CA GLY A 15 -12.99 -20.63 13.70
C GLY A 15 -14.16 -20.83 12.71
N LYS A 16 -14.38 -19.91 11.76
CA LYS A 16 -15.45 -20.00 10.74
C LYS A 16 -14.97 -20.77 9.50
N LYS A 17 -15.92 -21.30 8.71
CA LYS A 17 -15.62 -21.83 7.36
C LYS A 17 -15.12 -20.70 6.45
N TYR A 18 -14.18 -20.99 5.55
CA TYR A 18 -13.58 -20.00 4.63
C TYR A 18 -14.62 -19.17 3.88
N LYS A 19 -15.67 -19.82 3.34
CA LYS A 19 -16.79 -19.19 2.63
C LYS A 19 -17.63 -18.21 3.45
N HIS A 20 -17.54 -18.25 4.77
CA HIS A 20 -18.26 -17.36 5.70
C HIS A 20 -17.29 -16.43 6.45
N CYS A 21 -16.04 -16.31 5.97
CA CYS A 21 -15.02 -15.48 6.58
C CYS A 21 -14.20 -14.77 5.50
N CYS A 22 -12.96 -15.20 5.25
CA CYS A 22 -12.07 -14.51 4.31
C CYS A 22 -12.62 -14.50 2.88
N GLU A 23 -13.33 -15.53 2.41
CA GLU A 23 -13.93 -15.50 1.06
C GLU A 23 -14.95 -14.37 0.92
N GLN A 24 -15.82 -14.16 1.90
CA GLN A 24 -16.79 -13.05 1.87
C GLN A 24 -16.10 -11.69 1.92
N LYS A 25 -15.01 -11.57 2.70
CA LYS A 25 -14.19 -10.35 2.71
C LYS A 25 -13.56 -10.13 1.35
N GLU A 26 -12.97 -11.16 0.74
CA GLU A 26 -12.38 -11.09 -0.60
C GLU A 26 -13.42 -10.72 -1.67
N SER A 27 -14.61 -11.33 -1.63
CA SER A 27 -15.72 -11.00 -2.52
C SER A 27 -16.18 -9.55 -2.34
N ALA A 28 -16.36 -9.09 -1.11
CA ALA A 28 -16.73 -7.70 -0.82
C ALA A 28 -15.66 -6.70 -1.30
N ILE A 29 -14.38 -7.05 -1.19
CA ILE A 29 -13.28 -6.21 -1.70
C ILE A 29 -13.20 -6.30 -3.24
N LYS A 30 -13.57 -7.43 -3.86
CA LYS A 30 -13.65 -7.57 -5.34
C LYS A 30 -14.77 -6.75 -5.96
N GLU A 31 -15.91 -6.66 -5.28
CA GLU A 31 -17.07 -5.88 -5.74
C GLU A 31 -16.93 -4.38 -5.44
N GLN A 32 -16.13 -4.00 -4.44
CA GLN A 32 -15.66 -2.63 -4.28
C GLN A 32 -14.63 -2.32 -5.38
N LYS A 33 -15.11 -1.90 -6.55
CA LYS A 33 -14.32 -1.00 -7.40
C LYS A 33 -14.01 0.21 -6.53
N LEU A 34 -12.77 0.33 -6.04
CA LEU A 34 -12.32 1.60 -5.47
C LEU A 34 -12.65 2.66 -6.51
N PRO A 35 -13.46 3.68 -6.17
CA PRO A 35 -13.85 4.67 -7.15
C PRO A 35 -12.57 5.26 -7.75
N PRO A 36 -12.43 5.23 -9.08
CA PRO A 36 -11.26 5.82 -9.72
C PRO A 36 -11.16 7.28 -9.26
N GLY A 37 -9.96 7.70 -8.87
CA GLY A 37 -9.70 9.07 -8.43
C GLY A 37 -10.02 9.40 -6.97
N LYS A 38 -10.35 8.43 -6.10
CA LYS A 38 -10.52 8.71 -4.66
C LYS A 38 -9.22 8.74 -3.86
N PHE A 39 -8.15 8.14 -4.40
CA PHE A 39 -6.85 8.08 -3.76
C PHE A 39 -5.75 8.54 -4.72
N HIS A 40 -4.81 9.32 -4.20
CA HIS A 40 -3.60 9.76 -4.90
C HIS A 40 -2.38 9.21 -4.15
N TYR A 41 -1.34 8.82 -4.88
CA TYR A 41 -0.14 8.25 -4.30
C TYR A 41 1.11 8.93 -4.85
N GLU A 42 1.97 9.36 -3.94
CA GLU A 42 3.25 10.01 -4.23
C GLU A 42 4.38 9.21 -3.62
N SER A 43 5.48 9.05 -4.37
CA SER A 43 6.73 8.49 -3.85
C SER A 43 7.49 9.53 -3.05
N GLY A 44 8.26 9.07 -2.08
CA GLY A 44 9.16 9.92 -1.31
C GLY A 44 10.14 9.09 -0.47
N SER A 45 10.76 9.74 0.49
CA SER A 45 11.60 9.11 1.49
C SER A 45 10.93 9.16 2.87
N TYR A 46 11.34 8.27 3.77
CA TYR A 46 11.03 8.34 5.19
C TYR A 46 12.31 8.04 5.94
N GLY A 47 12.75 8.94 6.81
CA GLY A 47 14.05 8.75 7.42
C GLY A 47 14.66 10.04 7.91
N GLY A 48 15.97 10.06 7.97
CA GLY A 48 16.78 11.22 8.33
C GLY A 48 18.24 10.81 8.45
N ALA A 49 19.16 11.78 8.42
CA ALA A 49 20.60 11.53 8.41
C ALA A 49 21.10 10.58 9.53
N ASP A 50 20.44 10.59 10.69
CA ASP A 50 20.83 9.75 11.84
C ASP A 50 20.44 8.26 11.69
N ARG A 51 19.44 7.94 10.87
CA ARG A 51 18.83 6.60 10.77
C ARG A 51 18.83 6.01 9.36
N GLY A 52 19.28 6.79 8.38
CA GLY A 52 19.17 6.48 6.96
C GLY A 52 17.80 6.83 6.38
N PHE A 53 17.70 6.72 5.06
CA PHE A 53 16.50 7.02 4.30
C PHE A 53 15.87 5.74 3.77
N MET A 54 14.58 5.55 4.04
CA MET A 54 13.80 4.40 3.58
C MET A 54 12.83 4.87 2.50
N PRO A 55 12.54 4.06 1.47
CA PRO A 55 11.61 4.46 0.44
C PRO A 55 10.19 4.49 1.02
N SER A 56 9.46 5.55 0.74
CA SER A 56 8.12 5.79 1.28
C SER A 56 7.12 6.11 0.17
N ILE A 57 5.84 5.81 0.42
CA ILE A 57 4.74 6.15 -0.47
C ILE A 57 3.66 6.82 0.38
N MET A 58 3.38 8.08 0.05
CA MET A 58 2.35 8.86 0.68
C MET A 58 1.02 8.68 -0.04
N GLY A 59 0.02 8.18 0.68
CA GLY A 59 -1.34 7.97 0.18
C GLY A 59 -2.25 9.09 0.67
N TYR A 60 -2.82 9.82 -0.28
CA TYR A 60 -3.83 10.84 -0.05
C TYR A 60 -5.21 10.32 -0.43
N LYS A 61 -6.23 10.84 0.24
CA LYS A 61 -7.64 10.57 -0.04
C LYS A 61 -8.34 11.87 -0.40
N VAL A 62 -9.15 11.84 -1.45
CA VAL A 62 -10.00 12.97 -1.82
C VAL A 62 -11.15 13.08 -0.81
N GLU A 63 -11.21 14.22 -0.12
CA GLU A 63 -12.28 14.61 0.80
C GLU A 63 -12.87 15.95 0.36
N GLY A 64 -14.03 15.90 -0.29
CA GLY A 64 -14.63 17.08 -0.94
C GLY A 64 -13.75 17.55 -2.10
N ASN A 65 -13.22 18.77 -2.01
CA ASN A 65 -12.33 19.37 -3.01
C ASN A 65 -10.84 19.33 -2.60
N ALA A 66 -10.49 18.65 -1.49
CA ALA A 66 -9.12 18.61 -0.98
C ALA A 66 -8.57 17.19 -0.98
N LEU A 67 -7.26 17.06 -1.20
CA LEU A 67 -6.50 15.85 -0.88
C LEU A 67 -6.07 15.93 0.58
N LYS A 68 -6.38 14.89 1.36
CA LYS A 68 -5.87 14.75 2.72
C LYS A 68 -4.97 13.54 2.83
N GLU A 69 -3.91 13.71 3.59
CA GLU A 69 -3.04 12.63 4.06
C GLU A 69 -3.89 11.53 4.70
N HIS A 70 -3.77 10.32 4.17
CA HIS A 70 -4.57 9.19 4.63
C HIS A 70 -3.71 8.08 5.21
N LEU A 71 -2.58 7.79 4.58
CA LEU A 71 -1.64 6.77 5.02
C LEU A 71 -0.25 7.06 4.49
N CYS A 72 0.76 6.60 5.22
CA CYS A 72 2.14 6.54 4.75
C CYS A 72 2.59 5.08 4.75
N LEU A 73 3.13 4.62 3.63
CA LEU A 73 3.76 3.31 3.50
C LEU A 73 5.28 3.50 3.51
N VAL A 74 5.99 2.70 4.28
CA VAL A 74 7.46 2.73 4.32
C VAL A 74 7.98 1.31 4.14
N ASN A 75 9.06 1.15 3.38
CA ASN A 75 9.79 -0.11 3.35
C ASN A 75 11.01 -0.04 4.28
N PRO A 76 10.91 -0.50 5.53
CA PRO A 76 12.01 -0.39 6.48
C PRO A 76 13.15 -1.36 6.21
N ASP A 77 12.95 -2.34 5.33
CA ASP A 77 13.93 -3.36 5.01
C ASP A 77 14.94 -2.83 3.96
N MET A 78 14.71 -1.63 3.40
CA MET A 78 15.61 -0.93 2.48
C MET A 78 16.03 0.42 3.08
N ILE A 79 17.31 0.54 3.44
CA ILE A 79 17.89 1.75 4.02
C ILE A 79 18.98 2.27 3.09
N PHE A 80 18.90 3.56 2.74
CA PHE A 80 19.80 4.27 1.86
C PHE A 80 20.51 5.41 2.60
N GLU A 81 21.64 5.86 2.06
CA GLU A 81 22.44 6.94 2.63
C GLU A 81 21.86 8.33 2.32
N ASP A 82 21.10 8.46 1.23
CA ASP A 82 20.52 9.71 0.77
C ASP A 82 19.02 9.61 0.44
N GLU A 83 18.35 10.76 0.52
CA GLU A 83 16.92 10.91 0.29
C GLU A 83 16.51 10.64 -1.17
N ASP A 84 17.34 11.05 -2.13
CA ASP A 84 17.04 10.94 -3.56
C ASP A 84 17.02 9.48 -4.01
N THR A 85 17.97 8.66 -3.54
CA THR A 85 18.02 7.22 -3.82
C THR A 85 16.83 6.49 -3.20
N ALA A 86 16.47 6.81 -1.96
CA ALA A 86 15.28 6.25 -1.33
C ALA A 86 14.00 6.64 -2.10
N SER A 87 13.87 7.90 -2.48
CA SER A 87 12.71 8.40 -3.24
C SER A 87 12.61 7.77 -4.63
N SER A 88 13.74 7.60 -5.31
CA SER A 88 13.83 6.94 -6.62
C SER A 88 13.41 5.46 -6.54
N MET A 89 13.82 4.77 -5.46
CA MET A 89 13.39 3.40 -5.22
C MET A 89 11.88 3.32 -4.97
N ALA A 90 11.32 4.27 -4.22
CA ALA A 90 9.88 4.36 -4.03
C ALA A 90 9.12 4.63 -5.33
N GLU A 91 9.63 5.52 -6.18
CA GLU A 91 9.04 5.82 -7.49
C GLU A 91 9.01 4.56 -8.37
N LYS A 92 10.11 3.81 -8.42
CA LYS A 92 10.19 2.55 -9.17
C LYS A 92 9.12 1.55 -8.73
N HIS A 93 8.97 1.32 -7.42
CA HIS A 93 7.97 0.39 -6.88
C HIS A 93 6.55 0.89 -7.10
N LEU A 94 6.31 2.19 -6.90
CA LEU A 94 5.00 2.80 -7.10
C LEU A 94 4.59 2.77 -8.58
N SER A 95 5.52 3.03 -9.51
CA SER A 95 5.30 2.94 -10.96
C SER A 95 4.95 1.51 -11.38
N ALA A 96 5.69 0.52 -10.88
CA ALA A 96 5.36 -0.90 -11.11
C ALA A 96 3.96 -1.26 -10.59
N ALA A 97 3.60 -0.78 -9.39
CA ALA A 97 2.27 -1.01 -8.83
C ALA A 97 1.16 -0.30 -9.64
N LYS A 98 1.39 0.96 -10.07
CA LYS A 98 0.45 1.72 -10.93
C LYS A 98 0.21 1.01 -12.26
N ALA A 99 1.28 0.51 -12.89
CA ALA A 99 1.17 -0.25 -14.14
C ALA A 99 0.27 -1.49 -14.02
N ILE A 100 0.17 -2.13 -12.84
CA ILE A 100 -0.78 -3.22 -12.62
C ILE A 100 -2.23 -2.74 -12.79
N VAL A 101 -2.55 -1.56 -12.26
CA VAL A 101 -3.90 -0.98 -12.37
C VAL A 101 -4.19 -0.53 -13.80
N ASP A 102 -3.22 0.10 -14.46
CA ASP A 102 -3.36 0.57 -15.85
C ASP A 102 -3.61 -0.59 -16.82
N ASN A 103 -3.05 -1.76 -16.53
CA ASN A 103 -3.29 -3.00 -17.28
C ASN A 103 -4.57 -3.74 -16.86
N GLY A 104 -5.50 -3.08 -16.16
CA GLY A 104 -6.80 -3.65 -15.75
C GLY A 104 -6.74 -4.50 -14.47
N GLY A 105 -5.63 -4.48 -13.75
CA GLY A 105 -5.49 -5.12 -12.45
C GLY A 105 -6.35 -4.46 -11.38
N SER A 106 -6.75 -5.23 -10.37
CA SER A 106 -7.55 -4.69 -9.28
C SER A 106 -6.71 -3.82 -8.34
N PRO A 107 -7.32 -2.89 -7.59
CA PRO A 107 -6.62 -2.17 -6.53
C PRO A 107 -6.01 -3.07 -5.45
N GLN A 108 -6.52 -4.29 -5.29
CA GLN A 108 -5.95 -5.29 -4.38
C GLN A 108 -4.59 -5.75 -4.90
N ASN A 109 -4.43 -5.88 -6.22
CA ASN A 109 -3.16 -6.25 -6.84
C ASN A 109 -2.13 -5.11 -6.67
N PHE A 110 -2.56 -3.85 -6.78
CA PHE A 110 -1.73 -2.69 -6.45
C PHE A 110 -1.20 -2.76 -5.01
N ALA A 111 -2.10 -2.94 -4.04
CA ALA A 111 -1.72 -3.02 -2.63
C ALA A 111 -0.83 -4.24 -2.33
N LEU A 112 -1.11 -5.37 -2.96
CA LEU A 112 -0.32 -6.59 -2.81
C LEU A 112 1.09 -6.43 -3.40
N SER A 113 1.23 -5.75 -4.53
CA SER A 113 2.52 -5.45 -5.14
C SER A 113 3.42 -4.67 -4.17
N LEU A 114 2.90 -3.59 -3.59
CA LEU A 114 3.67 -2.81 -2.61
C LEU A 114 3.99 -3.63 -1.35
N ARG A 115 3.05 -4.45 -0.87
CA ARG A 115 3.31 -5.33 0.27
C ARG A 115 4.41 -6.36 -0.03
N HIS A 116 4.47 -6.89 -1.25
CA HIS A 116 5.51 -7.83 -1.67
C HIS A 116 6.89 -7.18 -1.76
N GLU A 117 6.96 -5.90 -2.14
CA GLU A 117 8.21 -5.13 -2.07
C GLU A 117 8.66 -4.87 -0.61
N GLY A 118 7.77 -5.07 0.38
CA GLY A 118 8.10 -4.92 1.81
C GLY A 118 7.51 -3.69 2.48
N TYR A 119 6.66 -2.93 1.78
CA TYR A 119 6.01 -1.74 2.34
C TYR A 119 5.06 -2.10 3.49
N LYS A 120 5.19 -1.36 4.59
CA LYS A 120 4.39 -1.47 5.82
C LYS A 120 3.73 -0.11 6.06
N GLY A 121 2.47 -0.13 6.49
CA GLY A 121 1.72 1.08 6.80
C GLY A 121 2.11 1.67 8.15
N LEU A 122 2.28 2.99 8.20
CA LEU A 122 2.41 3.78 9.41
C LEU A 122 1.09 4.51 9.68
N SER A 123 0.55 4.34 10.90
CA SER A 123 -0.66 5.04 11.34
C SER A 123 -0.37 6.44 11.87
N ASP A 124 0.83 6.66 12.43
CA ASP A 124 1.21 7.89 13.13
C ASP A 124 2.49 8.47 12.52
N PHE A 125 2.34 9.14 11.37
CA PHE A 125 3.46 9.78 10.67
C PHE A 125 3.30 11.30 10.65
N GLN A 126 4.44 12.01 10.62
CA GLN A 126 4.49 13.44 10.40
C GLN A 126 5.07 13.69 9.01
N VAL A 127 4.34 14.40 8.17
CA VAL A 127 4.85 14.89 6.89
C VAL A 127 5.68 16.12 7.18
N VAL A 128 6.97 16.06 6.90
CA VAL A 128 7.85 17.23 6.95
C VAL A 128 7.86 17.83 5.57
N SER A 129 7.06 18.88 5.36
CA SER A 129 7.21 19.72 4.18
C SER A 129 8.46 20.57 4.38
N ASN A 130 9.52 20.27 3.62
CA ASN A 130 10.64 21.21 3.47
C ASN A 130 10.13 22.43 2.70
N GLY A 131 9.54 23.37 3.44
CA GLY A 131 9.25 24.71 2.94
C GLY A 131 10.56 25.40 2.62
N PHE A 132 10.76 25.72 1.34
CA PHE A 132 11.68 26.78 0.93
C PHE A 132 11.06 28.15 1.21
#